data_AF-G2XQ51-F1
#
_entry.id   AF-G2XQ51-F1
#
_cell.length_a   1.000
_cell.length_b   1.000
_cell.length_c   1.000
_cell.angle_alpha   90.00
_cell.angle_beta   90.00
_cell.angle_gamma   90.00
#
_symmetry.space_group_name_H-M   'P 1'
#
loop_
_entity.id
_entity.type
_entity.pdbx_description
1 polymer ?
#
loop_
_entity_poly.entity_id
_entity_poly.type
_entity_poly.pdbx_seq_one_letter_code
_entity_poly.pdbx_strand_id
1 'polypeptide(L)'
;MARYGIEGYPTIMFFDGNGDNPERYQYMRKTDAMTKFLVEKTGISPSDAPKPGGGAPPPINFRSKPSSAQVKAVSAAPTTSSSPSLGCLLCRDFSGPDQIASKYSREFLPRSPDNTGYLADVLCRSFSSPTDKARAIFVWLHHNIAYDTGAFFGNRVKNVTPADTIKTGLAVCGGYAGLFTAIALKAGLEAIMVTGHGKGFGYTPLKPGESCPPPNPGGHAWNAVRIDGGEWKLIDACWGSGQLGDNQMYNKNLISSYFTMSNEEFGLKHFPANKSHFFRKDRRVLTWEEYFIGNLGGEPLQIFGSVEDRHGISQTSITPPQKYIQASSASNEIMRFQLSKICEHFDFERNGAGKPYCLVLKIGGVDGRKDDMIPFEFDGYWWWLDVKVKDLGTRGQTISLYAVTVVNGEDARGMTKRDYEGKKGNCGMEFAGVAAWELN
;
A
#
# COMPACT_ATOMS: atom_id res chain seq x y z
N MET A 1 -27.38 -0.51 -22.78
CA MET A 1 -27.65 -1.94 -23.07
C MET A 1 -26.48 -2.75 -22.59
N ALA A 2 -26.70 -3.86 -21.89
CA ALA A 2 -25.60 -4.71 -21.39
C ALA A 2 -24.81 -5.31 -22.57
N ARG A 3 -23.47 -5.33 -22.47
CA ARG A 3 -22.52 -5.77 -23.52
C ARG A 3 -22.86 -7.13 -24.16
N TYR A 4 -23.53 -8.02 -23.40
CA TYR A 4 -23.91 -9.36 -23.84
C TYR A 4 -25.41 -9.66 -23.65
N GLY A 5 -26.27 -8.62 -23.60
CA GLY A 5 -27.74 -8.80 -23.55
C GLY A 5 -28.24 -9.60 -22.34
N ILE A 6 -27.58 -9.48 -21.18
CA ILE A 6 -27.98 -10.21 -19.97
C ILE A 6 -29.22 -9.53 -19.36
N GLU A 7 -30.36 -10.21 -19.44
CA GLU A 7 -31.67 -9.68 -19.00
C GLU A 7 -32.14 -10.25 -17.65
N GLY A 8 -31.42 -11.20 -17.04
CA GLY A 8 -31.81 -11.79 -15.76
C GLY A 8 -30.86 -12.88 -15.22
N TYR A 9 -31.08 -13.27 -13.96
CA TYR A 9 -30.27 -14.27 -13.25
C TYR A 9 -31.03 -15.60 -13.05
N PRO A 10 -30.37 -16.76 -13.16
CA PRO A 10 -29.00 -16.95 -13.68
C PRO A 10 -28.98 -16.91 -15.20
N THR A 11 -27.92 -16.36 -15.79
CA THR A 11 -27.61 -16.51 -17.22
C THR A 11 -26.22 -17.14 -17.31
N ILE A 12 -26.09 -18.22 -18.09
CA ILE A 12 -24.82 -18.93 -18.30
C ILE A 12 -24.42 -18.70 -19.76
N MET A 13 -23.18 -18.29 -19.97
CA MET A 13 -22.61 -18.01 -21.29
C MET A 13 -21.32 -18.82 -21.46
N PHE A 14 -21.09 -19.33 -22.67
CA PHE A 14 -19.86 -20.02 -23.05
C PHE A 14 -19.00 -19.11 -23.92
N PHE A 15 -17.72 -19.04 -23.59
CA PHE A 15 -16.70 -18.30 -24.33
C PHE A 15 -15.68 -19.32 -24.84
N ASP A 16 -15.49 -19.39 -26.15
CA ASP A 16 -14.56 -20.31 -26.81
C ASP A 16 -13.10 -19.81 -26.80
N GLY A 17 -12.87 -18.59 -26.30
CA GLY A 17 -11.56 -17.94 -26.25
C GLY A 17 -11.14 -17.25 -27.56
N ASN A 18 -11.96 -17.32 -28.62
CA ASN A 18 -11.68 -16.75 -29.94
C ASN A 18 -12.74 -15.70 -30.32
N GLY A 19 -12.56 -14.48 -29.82
CA GLY A 19 -13.41 -13.33 -30.17
C GLY A 19 -14.42 -12.94 -29.08
N ASP A 20 -15.34 -12.04 -29.43
CA ASP A 20 -16.20 -11.30 -28.48
C ASP A 20 -17.69 -11.72 -28.56
N ASN A 21 -17.98 -12.87 -29.17
CA ASN A 21 -19.35 -13.38 -29.42
C ASN A 21 -19.63 -14.64 -28.56
N PRO A 22 -20.02 -14.50 -27.29
CA PRO A 22 -20.31 -15.65 -26.44
C PRO A 22 -21.64 -16.32 -26.80
N GLU A 23 -21.71 -17.63 -26.63
CA GLU A 23 -22.93 -18.41 -26.82
C GLU A 23 -23.72 -18.55 -25.52
N ARG A 24 -25.02 -18.32 -25.57
CA ARG A 24 -25.91 -18.49 -24.40
C ARG A 24 -26.20 -19.97 -24.19
N TYR A 25 -26.01 -20.47 -22.97
CA TYR A 25 -26.42 -21.82 -22.60
C TYR A 25 -27.94 -21.90 -22.48
N GLN A 26 -28.58 -22.67 -23.37
CA GLN A 26 -30.04 -22.80 -23.46
C GLN A 26 -30.58 -24.15 -22.96
N TYR A 27 -29.71 -25.05 -22.49
CA TYR A 27 -30.11 -26.40 -22.07
C TYR A 27 -30.52 -26.47 -20.59
N MET A 28 -31.08 -27.61 -20.18
CA MET A 28 -31.43 -27.86 -18.78
C MET A 28 -30.20 -27.73 -17.87
N ARG A 29 -30.38 -27.16 -16.68
CA ARG A 29 -29.31 -27.02 -15.68
C ARG A 29 -29.13 -28.28 -14.84
N LYS A 30 -28.91 -29.40 -15.52
CA LYS A 30 -28.55 -30.69 -14.93
C LYS A 30 -27.12 -31.04 -15.34
N THR A 31 -26.41 -31.76 -14.48
CA THR A 31 -25.01 -32.11 -14.67
C THR A 31 -24.78 -32.76 -16.04
N ASP A 32 -25.60 -33.72 -16.44
CA ASP A 32 -25.45 -34.44 -17.72
C ASP A 32 -25.61 -33.52 -18.95
N ALA A 33 -26.55 -32.57 -18.89
CA ALA A 33 -26.77 -31.61 -19.97
C ALA A 33 -25.61 -30.60 -20.07
N MET A 34 -25.06 -30.18 -18.93
CA MET A 34 -23.90 -29.30 -18.87
C MET A 34 -22.64 -30.02 -19.37
N THR A 35 -22.42 -31.27 -18.94
CA THR A 35 -21.30 -32.10 -19.40
C THR A 35 -21.38 -32.32 -20.89
N LYS A 36 -22.55 -32.69 -21.44
CA LYS A 36 -22.73 -32.87 -22.88
C LYS A 36 -22.42 -31.59 -23.66
N PHE A 37 -22.90 -30.44 -23.18
CA PHE A 37 -22.63 -29.14 -23.78
C PHE A 37 -21.13 -28.80 -23.77
N LEU A 38 -20.44 -29.03 -22.65
CA LEU A 38 -19.00 -28.76 -22.57
C LEU A 38 -18.18 -29.72 -23.45
N VAL A 39 -18.55 -31.00 -23.53
CA VAL A 39 -17.93 -31.97 -24.44
C VAL A 39 -18.11 -31.55 -25.89
N GLU A 40 -19.31 -31.13 -26.28
CA GLU A 40 -19.61 -30.63 -27.63
C GLU A 40 -18.79 -29.38 -27.97
N LYS A 41 -18.63 -28.45 -27.02
CA LYS A 41 -17.93 -27.18 -27.24
C LYS A 41 -16.42 -27.24 -27.15
N THR A 42 -15.88 -28.15 -26.34
CA THR A 42 -14.43 -28.23 -26.08
C THR A 42 -13.77 -29.46 -26.70
N GLY A 43 -14.55 -30.47 -27.08
CA GLY A 43 -14.04 -31.78 -27.50
C GLY A 43 -13.45 -32.61 -26.35
N ILE A 44 -13.51 -32.12 -25.11
CA ILE A 44 -12.89 -32.74 -23.94
C ILE A 44 -13.96 -33.49 -23.14
N SER A 45 -13.77 -34.79 -22.97
CA SER A 45 -14.61 -35.66 -22.15
C SER A 45 -14.03 -35.84 -20.74
N PRO A 46 -14.87 -36.02 -19.70
CA PRO A 46 -14.40 -36.45 -18.38
C PRO A 46 -13.57 -37.74 -18.39
N SER A 47 -13.70 -38.56 -19.44
CA SER A 47 -12.87 -39.76 -19.65
C SER A 47 -11.43 -39.48 -20.10
N ASP A 48 -11.15 -38.26 -20.57
CA ASP A 48 -9.83 -37.82 -21.01
C ASP A 48 -8.97 -37.33 -19.83
N ALA A 49 -9.57 -37.24 -18.64
CA ALA A 49 -8.83 -37.06 -17.41
C ALA A 49 -7.88 -38.26 -17.20
N PRO A 50 -6.60 -38.03 -16.81
CA PRO A 50 -5.64 -39.11 -16.60
C PRO A 50 -6.18 -40.15 -15.61
N LYS A 51 -6.37 -41.39 -16.06
CA LYS A 51 -6.80 -42.49 -15.18
C LYS A 51 -5.64 -42.94 -14.31
N PRO A 52 -5.84 -43.14 -12.99
CA PRO A 52 -4.81 -43.70 -12.14
C PRO A 52 -4.71 -45.21 -12.40
N GLY A 53 -3.63 -45.64 -13.07
CA GLY A 53 -3.35 -47.06 -13.29
C GLY A 53 -1.94 -47.34 -13.81
N GLY A 54 -1.10 -47.94 -12.96
CA GLY A 54 -0.25 -49.06 -13.40
C GLY A 54 1.27 -48.91 -13.45
N GLY A 55 1.88 -47.76 -13.14
CA GLY A 55 3.34 -47.62 -13.09
C GLY A 55 3.77 -46.86 -11.85
N ALA A 56 4.54 -47.49 -10.97
CA ALA A 56 5.03 -46.85 -9.75
C ALA A 56 5.87 -45.60 -10.09
N PRO A 57 5.70 -44.47 -9.39
CA PRO A 57 6.65 -43.36 -9.46
C PRO A 57 8.00 -43.78 -8.83
N PRO A 58 9.12 -43.17 -9.22
CA PRO A 58 10.43 -43.53 -8.66
C PRO A 58 10.43 -43.35 -7.13
N PRO A 59 11.18 -44.19 -6.38
CA PRO A 59 11.14 -44.18 -4.92
C PRO A 59 11.57 -42.82 -4.35
N ILE A 60 10.73 -42.27 -3.47
CA ILE A 60 11.08 -41.11 -2.67
C ILE A 60 12.16 -41.54 -1.67
N ASN A 61 13.30 -40.85 -1.67
CA ASN A 61 14.38 -41.08 -0.72
C ASN A 61 13.97 -40.56 0.67
N PHE A 62 13.67 -41.47 1.61
CA PHE A 62 13.22 -41.15 2.96
C PHE A 62 14.35 -40.86 3.97
N ARG A 63 15.62 -40.72 3.56
CA ARG A 63 16.76 -40.51 4.48
C ARG A 63 16.87 -39.10 5.10
N SER A 64 15.89 -38.23 4.91
CA SER A 64 15.87 -36.89 5.51
C SER A 64 14.57 -36.57 6.23
N LYS A 65 13.98 -37.56 6.93
CA LYS A 65 12.88 -37.31 7.86
C LYS A 65 13.43 -37.19 9.29
N PRO A 66 13.31 -36.04 9.95
CA PRO A 66 13.78 -35.91 11.33
C PRO A 66 12.98 -36.85 12.25
N SER A 67 13.69 -37.53 13.14
CA SER A 67 13.10 -38.48 14.08
C SER A 67 12.17 -37.78 15.06
N SER A 68 11.22 -38.52 15.63
CA SER A 68 10.33 -38.02 16.69
C SER A 68 11.09 -37.50 17.93
N ALA A 69 12.32 -37.98 18.14
CA ALA A 69 13.22 -37.47 19.18
C ALA A 69 13.79 -36.08 18.82
N GLN A 70 14.10 -35.81 17.55
CA GLN A 70 14.52 -34.47 17.09
C GLN A 70 13.37 -33.46 17.17
N VAL A 71 12.13 -33.88 16.86
CA VAL A 71 10.94 -33.02 16.98
C VAL A 71 10.68 -32.64 18.45
N LYS A 72 10.82 -33.58 19.39
CA LYS A 72 10.66 -33.31 20.83
C LYS A 72 11.79 -32.45 21.41
N ALA A 73 13.01 -32.53 20.88
CA ALA A 73 14.13 -31.68 21.29
C ALA A 73 13.93 -30.21 20.88
N VAL A 74 13.26 -29.93 19.75
CA VAL A 74 12.90 -28.56 19.34
C VAL A 74 11.78 -27.97 20.20
N SER A 75 10.84 -28.81 20.68
CA SER A 75 9.72 -28.35 21.53
C SER A 75 10.10 -28.13 23.01
N ALA A 76 11.29 -28.55 23.43
CA ALA A 76 11.75 -28.45 24.83
C ALA A 76 12.83 -27.37 25.05
N ALA A 77 13.21 -26.61 24.01
CA ALA A 77 14.13 -25.49 24.17
C ALA A 77 13.39 -24.27 24.74
N PRO A 78 13.93 -23.59 25.77
CA PRO A 78 13.30 -22.42 26.34
C PRO A 78 13.24 -21.31 25.29
N THR A 79 12.03 -20.81 25.07
CA THR A 79 11.71 -19.71 24.17
C THR A 79 12.42 -18.42 24.58
N THR A 80 13.49 -18.07 23.88
CA THR A 80 13.79 -16.67 23.59
C THR A 80 13.00 -16.27 22.36
N SER A 81 12.04 -15.37 22.54
CA SER A 81 11.17 -14.80 21.51
C SER A 81 11.95 -14.12 20.39
N SER A 82 12.07 -14.77 19.23
CA SER A 82 12.26 -14.11 17.93
C SER A 82 11.91 -15.10 16.81
N SER A 83 10.66 -15.06 16.33
CA SER A 83 10.27 -15.79 15.12
C SER A 83 10.91 -15.15 13.88
N PRO A 84 11.42 -15.92 12.91
CA PRO A 84 11.96 -15.36 11.67
C PRO A 84 10.86 -14.66 10.85
N SER A 85 11.22 -13.52 10.29
CA SER A 85 10.43 -12.54 9.53
C SER A 85 9.86 -13.01 8.17
N LEU A 86 9.71 -14.31 7.91
CA LEU A 86 9.47 -14.83 6.56
C LEU A 86 8.11 -14.46 5.93
N GLY A 87 7.17 -13.88 6.69
CA GLY A 87 5.84 -13.50 6.22
C GLY A 87 5.44 -12.04 6.44
N CYS A 88 6.31 -11.20 7.01
CA CYS A 88 5.96 -9.80 7.25
C CYS A 88 6.27 -8.95 6.02
N LEU A 89 5.23 -8.52 5.29
CA LEU A 89 5.38 -7.72 4.07
C LEU A 89 6.10 -6.38 4.33
N LEU A 90 5.98 -5.83 5.53
CA LEU A 90 6.65 -4.59 5.95
C LEU A 90 8.15 -4.76 6.20
N CYS A 91 8.59 -5.96 6.58
CA CYS A 91 10.01 -6.28 6.82
C CYS A 91 10.66 -7.06 5.67
N ARG A 92 9.91 -7.36 4.61
CA ARG A 92 10.42 -8.09 3.45
C ARG A 92 11.49 -7.24 2.76
N ASP A 93 12.62 -7.86 2.46
CA ASP A 93 13.66 -7.22 1.66
C ASP A 93 13.23 -7.19 0.18
N PHE A 94 12.97 -5.98 -0.32
CA PHE A 94 12.61 -5.72 -1.71
C PHE A 94 13.79 -5.22 -2.57
N SER A 95 15.02 -5.23 -2.04
CA SER A 95 16.20 -4.74 -2.76
C SER A 95 16.39 -5.41 -4.12
N GLY A 96 16.14 -6.73 -4.22
CA GLY A 96 16.19 -7.47 -5.48
C GLY A 96 15.16 -6.96 -6.52
N PRO A 97 13.85 -7.04 -6.24
CA PRO A 97 12.81 -6.51 -7.12
C PRO A 97 13.01 -5.04 -7.51
N ASP A 98 13.37 -4.19 -6.56
CA ASP A 98 13.55 -2.76 -6.77
C ASP A 98 14.79 -2.49 -7.65
N GLN A 99 15.87 -3.25 -7.46
CA GLN A 99 17.05 -3.15 -8.32
C GLN A 99 16.78 -3.64 -9.75
N ILE A 100 15.97 -4.69 -9.94
CA ILE A 100 15.59 -5.13 -11.29
C ILE A 100 14.69 -4.09 -11.98
N ALA A 101 13.71 -3.54 -11.25
CA ALA A 101 12.78 -2.54 -11.77
C ALA A 101 13.48 -1.28 -12.29
N SER A 102 14.58 -0.85 -11.66
CA SER A 102 15.34 0.34 -12.07
C SER A 102 16.24 0.14 -13.30
N LYS A 103 16.53 -1.10 -13.71
CA LYS A 103 17.44 -1.41 -14.83
C LYS A 103 16.81 -1.26 -16.21
N TYR A 104 15.49 -1.35 -16.33
CA TYR A 104 14.80 -1.42 -17.62
C TYR A 104 14.03 -0.13 -17.93
N SER A 105 14.73 0.93 -18.33
CA SER A 105 14.05 2.17 -18.76
C SER A 105 13.18 1.93 -19.99
N ARG A 106 11.97 2.51 -20.00
CA ARG A 106 11.02 2.46 -21.12
C ARG A 106 11.63 2.95 -22.44
N GLU A 107 12.61 3.85 -22.38
CA GLU A 107 13.26 4.47 -23.54
C GLU A 107 14.17 3.50 -24.31
N PHE A 108 14.60 2.42 -23.66
CA PHE A 108 15.50 1.41 -24.24
C PHE A 108 14.82 0.04 -24.40
N LEU A 109 13.48 0.00 -24.38
CA LEU A 109 12.76 -1.24 -24.65
C LEU A 109 12.89 -1.65 -26.12
N PRO A 110 12.75 -2.95 -26.42
CA PRO A 110 12.72 -3.42 -27.80
C PRO A 110 11.67 -2.69 -28.64
N ARG A 111 11.96 -2.55 -29.93
CA ARG A 111 11.00 -2.04 -30.92
C ARG A 111 9.93 -3.10 -31.15
N SER A 112 8.87 -3.04 -30.36
CA SER A 112 7.70 -3.91 -30.42
C SER A 112 6.43 -3.07 -30.31
N PRO A 113 5.33 -3.42 -31.01
CA PRO A 113 4.03 -2.77 -30.80
C PRO A 113 3.46 -3.04 -29.40
N ASP A 114 3.93 -4.11 -28.73
CA ASP A 114 3.56 -4.43 -27.36
C ASP A 114 4.79 -4.92 -26.57
N ASN A 115 5.19 -4.16 -25.55
CA ASN A 115 6.32 -4.48 -24.69
C ASN A 115 5.91 -5.11 -23.36
N THR A 116 4.62 -5.33 -23.10
CA THR A 116 4.17 -5.89 -21.82
C THR A 116 4.65 -7.31 -21.58
N GLY A 117 4.78 -8.13 -22.63
CA GLY A 117 5.33 -9.49 -22.54
C GLY A 117 6.84 -9.49 -22.26
N TYR A 118 7.57 -8.61 -22.93
CA TYR A 118 9.00 -8.41 -22.65
C TYR A 118 9.23 -7.95 -21.21
N LEU A 119 8.48 -6.93 -20.75
CA LEU A 119 8.53 -6.42 -19.38
C LEU A 119 8.18 -7.50 -18.36
N ALA A 120 7.15 -8.30 -18.62
CA ALA A 120 6.78 -9.42 -17.76
C ALA A 120 7.97 -10.38 -17.57
N ASP A 121 8.65 -10.75 -18.65
CA ASP A 121 9.80 -11.63 -18.60
C ASP A 121 11.03 -10.96 -17.93
N VAL A 122 11.46 -9.76 -18.35
CA VAL A 122 12.67 -9.13 -17.77
C VAL A 122 12.52 -8.76 -16.30
N LEU A 123 11.32 -8.36 -15.87
CA LEU A 123 11.08 -7.95 -14.49
C LEU A 123 10.87 -9.16 -13.57
N CYS A 124 10.34 -10.27 -14.09
CA CYS A 124 9.83 -11.34 -13.23
C CYS A 124 10.61 -12.66 -13.34
N ARG A 125 11.40 -12.91 -14.41
CA ARG A 125 12.05 -14.22 -14.64
C ARG A 125 12.98 -14.66 -13.51
N SER A 126 13.60 -13.70 -12.81
CA SER A 126 14.55 -13.97 -11.72
C SER A 126 13.87 -14.27 -10.39
N PHE A 127 12.54 -14.11 -10.30
CA PHE A 127 11.79 -14.26 -9.05
C PHE A 127 10.81 -15.43 -9.14
N SER A 128 10.84 -16.30 -8.14
CA SER A 128 9.83 -17.36 -7.97
C SER A 128 8.60 -16.86 -7.19
N SER A 129 8.78 -15.90 -6.28
CA SER A 129 7.73 -15.32 -5.44
C SER A 129 6.79 -14.42 -6.24
N PRO A 130 5.47 -14.69 -6.27
CA PRO A 130 4.46 -13.75 -6.73
C PRO A 130 4.57 -12.35 -6.12
N THR A 131 4.92 -12.24 -4.83
CA THR A 131 5.10 -10.96 -4.14
C THR A 131 6.23 -10.14 -4.77
N ASP A 132 7.38 -10.75 -5.03
CA ASP A 132 8.54 -10.08 -5.62
C ASP A 132 8.29 -9.66 -7.07
N LYS A 133 7.62 -10.53 -7.85
CA LYS A 133 7.18 -10.19 -9.20
C LYS A 133 6.26 -8.98 -9.20
N ALA A 134 5.25 -8.95 -8.31
CA ALA A 134 4.34 -7.83 -8.17
C ALA A 134 5.09 -6.54 -7.77
N ARG A 135 6.06 -6.64 -6.84
CA ARG A 135 6.89 -5.51 -6.44
C ARG A 135 7.72 -4.96 -7.61
N ALA A 136 8.37 -5.82 -8.38
CA ALA A 136 9.18 -5.40 -9.52
C ALA A 136 8.35 -4.61 -10.55
N ILE A 137 7.11 -5.05 -10.82
CA ILE A 137 6.20 -4.34 -11.73
C ILE A 137 5.75 -3.00 -11.13
N PHE A 138 5.37 -2.99 -9.84
CA PHE A 138 4.98 -1.77 -9.11
C PHE A 138 6.08 -0.70 -9.15
N VAL A 139 7.32 -1.08 -8.86
CA VAL A 139 8.46 -0.14 -8.84
C VAL A 139 8.89 0.24 -10.26
N TRP A 140 8.74 -0.64 -11.24
CA TRP A 140 9.02 -0.29 -12.63
C TRP A 140 8.09 0.82 -13.13
N LEU A 141 6.81 0.76 -12.76
CA LEU A 141 5.84 1.82 -13.05
C LEU A 141 6.27 3.15 -12.42
N HIS A 142 6.71 3.14 -11.17
CA HIS A 142 7.28 4.33 -10.52
C HIS A 142 8.45 4.90 -11.34
N HIS A 143 9.40 4.07 -11.78
CA HIS A 143 10.54 4.60 -12.54
C HIS A 143 10.17 5.15 -13.91
N ASN A 144 9.16 4.60 -14.58
CA ASN A 144 8.95 4.82 -16.01
C ASN A 144 7.72 5.65 -16.34
N ILE A 145 6.72 5.71 -15.46
CA ILE A 145 5.47 6.40 -15.73
C ILE A 145 5.37 7.64 -14.83
N ALA A 146 4.98 8.75 -15.42
CA ALA A 146 4.66 9.99 -14.73
C ALA A 146 3.14 10.25 -14.79
N TYR A 147 2.62 10.90 -13.75
CA TYR A 147 1.20 11.26 -13.72
C TYR A 147 0.91 12.34 -14.77
N ASP A 148 -0.07 12.11 -15.63
CA ASP A 148 -0.45 13.06 -16.70
C ASP A 148 -1.32 14.19 -16.14
N THR A 149 -0.68 15.17 -15.50
CA THR A 149 -1.34 16.36 -14.94
C THR A 149 -2.03 17.18 -16.02
N GLY A 150 -1.44 17.27 -17.21
CA GLY A 150 -2.01 18.02 -18.34
C GLY A 150 -3.31 17.44 -18.86
N ALA A 151 -3.44 16.11 -18.93
CA ALA A 151 -4.69 15.44 -19.27
C ALA A 151 -5.70 15.52 -18.13
N PHE A 152 -5.25 15.31 -16.88
CA PHE A 152 -6.11 15.31 -15.70
C PHE A 152 -6.76 16.68 -15.44
N PHE A 153 -5.96 17.73 -15.28
CA PHE A 153 -6.48 19.08 -15.01
C PHE A 153 -7.08 19.76 -16.24
N GLY A 154 -6.65 19.35 -17.44
CA GLY A 154 -7.22 19.83 -18.70
C GLY A 154 -8.55 19.19 -19.07
N ASN A 155 -9.08 18.24 -18.27
CA ASN A 155 -10.26 17.43 -18.59
C ASN A 155 -10.16 16.73 -19.97
N ARG A 156 -8.97 16.22 -20.29
CA ARG A 156 -8.63 15.52 -21.54
C ARG A 156 -8.23 14.07 -21.28
N VAL A 157 -8.60 13.51 -20.14
CA VAL A 157 -8.35 12.11 -19.80
C VAL A 157 -9.03 11.22 -20.83
N LYS A 158 -8.24 10.35 -21.47
CA LYS A 158 -8.72 9.36 -22.44
C LYS A 158 -8.36 7.97 -21.96
N ASN A 159 -9.08 6.98 -22.46
CA ASN A 159 -8.68 5.59 -22.30
C ASN A 159 -7.37 5.38 -23.08
N VAL A 160 -6.30 5.03 -22.37
CA VAL A 160 -4.98 4.72 -22.94
C VAL A 160 -4.73 3.22 -22.84
N THR A 161 -4.16 2.63 -23.87
CA THR A 161 -3.75 1.22 -23.84
C THR A 161 -2.44 1.07 -23.05
N PRO A 162 -2.10 -0.14 -22.55
CA PRO A 162 -0.78 -0.39 -21.96
C PRO A 162 0.37 -0.02 -22.88
N ALA A 163 0.23 -0.24 -24.20
CA ALA A 163 1.23 0.14 -25.19
C ALA A 163 1.40 1.66 -25.29
N ASP A 164 0.30 2.43 -25.26
CA ASP A 164 0.34 3.89 -25.25
C ASP A 164 1.04 4.41 -23.98
N THR A 165 0.72 3.86 -22.81
CA THR A 165 1.34 4.25 -21.54
C THR A 165 2.84 3.98 -21.53
N ILE A 166 3.29 2.83 -22.03
CA ILE A 166 4.74 2.54 -22.17
C ILE A 166 5.40 3.56 -23.11
N LYS A 167 4.77 3.84 -24.25
CA LYS A 167 5.32 4.72 -25.29
C LYS A 167 5.44 6.16 -24.83
N THR A 168 4.42 6.70 -24.17
CA THR A 168 4.42 8.11 -23.72
C THR A 168 5.13 8.29 -22.38
N GLY A 169 5.13 7.26 -21.52
CA GLY A 169 5.52 7.39 -20.13
C GLY A 169 4.55 8.24 -19.30
N LEU A 170 3.32 8.46 -19.78
CA LEU A 170 2.32 9.31 -19.14
C LEU A 170 1.00 8.53 -18.96
N ALA A 171 0.43 8.63 -17.76
CA ALA A 171 -0.89 8.06 -17.47
C ALA A 171 -1.56 8.74 -16.27
N VAL A 172 -2.88 8.56 -16.17
CA VAL A 172 -3.63 8.71 -14.89
C VAL A 172 -3.87 7.33 -14.27
N CYS A 173 -4.55 7.26 -13.12
CA CYS A 173 -4.79 6.04 -12.34
C CYS A 173 -5.17 4.79 -13.19
N GLY A 174 -6.11 4.94 -14.13
CA GLY A 174 -6.53 3.84 -15.01
C GLY A 174 -5.41 3.29 -15.91
N GLY A 175 -4.50 4.13 -16.39
CA GLY A 175 -3.37 3.68 -17.21
C GLY A 175 -2.30 2.95 -16.38
N TYR A 176 -2.03 3.42 -15.15
CA TYR A 176 -1.17 2.68 -14.21
C TYR A 176 -1.75 1.30 -13.90
N ALA A 177 -3.02 1.25 -13.51
CA ALA A 177 -3.67 0.01 -13.11
C ALA A 177 -3.84 -0.98 -14.28
N GLY A 178 -4.13 -0.47 -15.47
CA GLY A 178 -4.20 -1.26 -16.70
C GLY A 178 -2.85 -1.83 -17.11
N LEU A 179 -1.79 -1.01 -17.07
CA LEU A 179 -0.43 -1.45 -17.41
C LEU A 179 0.11 -2.46 -16.39
N PHE A 180 -0.10 -2.23 -15.09
CA PHE A 180 0.22 -3.20 -14.05
C PHE A 180 -0.42 -4.56 -14.36
N THR A 181 -1.75 -4.57 -14.60
CA THR A 181 -2.50 -5.79 -14.88
C THR A 181 -1.95 -6.52 -16.10
N ALA A 182 -1.69 -5.80 -17.20
CA ALA A 182 -1.21 -6.38 -18.45
C ALA A 182 0.16 -7.07 -18.28
N ILE A 183 1.08 -6.45 -17.54
CA ILE A 183 2.39 -7.05 -17.25
C ILE A 183 2.23 -8.23 -16.28
N ALA A 184 1.45 -8.06 -15.20
CA ALA A 184 1.26 -9.08 -14.17
C ALA A 184 0.67 -10.38 -14.72
N LEU A 185 -0.38 -10.29 -15.55
CA LEU A 185 -1.00 -11.46 -16.18
C LEU A 185 0.00 -12.20 -17.09
N LYS A 186 0.80 -11.48 -17.87
CA LYS A 186 1.85 -12.07 -18.73
C LYS A 186 3.01 -12.66 -17.92
N ALA A 187 3.24 -12.20 -16.69
CA ALA A 187 4.22 -12.76 -15.76
C ALA A 187 3.70 -14.01 -15.01
N GLY A 188 2.47 -14.44 -15.29
CA GLY A 188 1.81 -15.57 -14.65
C GLY A 188 1.23 -15.25 -13.27
N LEU A 189 0.99 -13.96 -12.96
CA LEU A 189 0.31 -13.55 -11.74
C LEU A 189 -1.21 -13.49 -11.96
N GLU A 190 -1.97 -13.74 -10.92
CA GLU A 190 -3.40 -13.41 -10.90
C GLU A 190 -3.55 -11.97 -10.43
N ALA A 191 -4.03 -11.10 -11.32
CA ALA A 191 -4.21 -9.69 -11.06
C ALA A 191 -5.51 -9.18 -11.70
N ILE A 192 -6.20 -8.29 -11.01
CA ILE A 192 -7.36 -7.59 -11.52
C ILE A 192 -7.20 -6.09 -11.33
N MET A 193 -7.67 -5.32 -12.32
CA MET A 193 -7.87 -3.89 -12.16
C MET A 193 -9.16 -3.66 -11.38
N VAL A 194 -9.07 -2.84 -10.33
CA VAL A 194 -10.19 -2.44 -9.49
C VAL A 194 -10.46 -0.97 -9.75
N THR A 195 -11.72 -0.62 -10.01
CA THR A 195 -12.18 0.76 -10.08
C THR A 195 -12.99 1.10 -8.85
N GLY A 196 -12.98 2.37 -8.47
CA GLY A 196 -13.68 2.84 -7.29
C GLY A 196 -13.42 4.31 -7.00
N HIS A 197 -13.62 4.70 -5.74
CA HIS A 197 -13.33 6.05 -5.24
C HIS A 197 -12.08 6.00 -4.34
N GLY A 198 -11.23 7.02 -4.42
CA GLY A 198 -10.06 7.19 -3.55
C GLY A 198 -10.10 8.51 -2.77
N LYS A 199 -9.67 8.51 -1.51
CA LYS A 199 -9.45 9.71 -0.68
C LYS A 199 -8.13 10.42 -1.03
N GLY A 200 -7.94 10.71 -2.32
CA GLY A 200 -6.70 11.29 -2.87
C GLY A 200 -6.81 12.80 -3.09
N PHE A 201 -6.04 13.30 -4.06
CA PHE A 201 -6.10 14.71 -4.46
C PHE A 201 -7.55 15.13 -4.78
N GLY A 202 -8.00 16.24 -4.17
CA GLY A 202 -9.36 16.75 -4.32
C GLY A 202 -10.41 16.16 -3.38
N TYR A 203 -10.06 15.17 -2.56
CA TYR A 203 -10.92 14.71 -1.46
C TYR A 203 -10.90 15.70 -0.30
N THR A 204 -12.09 16.06 0.19
CA THR A 204 -12.27 16.89 1.38
C THR A 204 -12.93 16.06 2.47
N PRO A 205 -12.33 15.92 3.67
CA PRO A 205 -12.98 15.28 4.81
C PRO A 205 -14.24 16.04 5.24
N LEU A 206 -15.20 15.33 5.85
CA LEU A 206 -16.39 15.97 6.41
C LEU A 206 -16.03 16.83 7.62
N LYS A 207 -16.62 18.02 7.69
CA LYS A 207 -16.58 18.85 8.90
C LYS A 207 -17.58 18.32 9.93
N PRO A 208 -17.39 18.63 11.24
CA PRO A 208 -18.34 18.26 12.27
C PRO A 208 -19.77 18.71 11.92
N GLY A 209 -20.72 17.77 11.93
CA GLY A 209 -22.13 18.02 11.63
C GLY A 209 -22.51 17.95 10.13
N GLU A 210 -21.56 17.78 9.22
CA GLU A 210 -21.86 17.56 7.81
C GLU A 210 -22.38 16.13 7.56
N SER A 211 -23.36 15.99 6.67
CA SER A 211 -23.90 14.69 6.27
C SER A 211 -23.01 14.02 5.22
N CYS A 212 -22.92 12.69 5.26
CA CYS A 212 -22.20 11.92 4.24
C CYS A 212 -22.82 12.17 2.85
N PRO A 213 -22.00 12.47 1.81
CA PRO A 213 -22.51 12.63 0.45
C PRO A 213 -23.04 11.29 -0.10
N PRO A 214 -23.90 11.32 -1.14
CA PRO A 214 -24.40 10.11 -1.77
C PRO A 214 -23.24 9.27 -2.37
N PRO A 215 -23.39 7.93 -2.44
CA PRO A 215 -22.36 7.06 -2.98
C PRO A 215 -21.97 7.40 -4.42
N ASN A 216 -20.69 7.68 -4.63
CA ASN A 216 -20.09 7.85 -5.96
C ASN A 216 -18.77 7.07 -6.03
N PRO A 217 -18.80 5.72 -6.13
CA PRO A 217 -17.62 4.87 -6.08
C PRO A 217 -16.90 4.86 -7.45
N GLY A 218 -16.52 6.04 -7.93
CA GLY A 218 -15.76 6.24 -9.17
C GLY A 218 -14.65 7.28 -8.99
N GLY A 219 -13.90 7.54 -10.05
CA GLY A 219 -12.84 8.55 -10.07
C GLY A 219 -11.43 8.04 -9.76
N HIS A 220 -11.28 6.76 -9.38
CA HIS A 220 -9.96 6.15 -9.16
C HIS A 220 -9.86 4.70 -9.63
N ALA A 221 -8.64 4.22 -9.84
CA ALA A 221 -8.35 2.86 -10.27
C ALA A 221 -7.01 2.37 -9.68
N TRP A 222 -6.99 1.11 -9.26
CA TRP A 222 -5.85 0.43 -8.63
C TRP A 222 -5.89 -1.07 -8.95
N ASN A 223 -5.10 -1.90 -8.28
CA ASN A 223 -5.04 -3.34 -8.53
C ASN A 223 -5.29 -4.18 -7.27
N ALA A 224 -5.84 -5.37 -7.49
CA ALA A 224 -5.68 -6.49 -6.56
C ALA A 224 -4.83 -7.55 -7.26
N VAL A 225 -3.81 -8.06 -6.58
CA VAL A 225 -2.91 -9.10 -7.09
C VAL A 225 -2.76 -10.22 -6.07
N ARG A 226 -2.76 -11.47 -6.52
CA ARG A 226 -2.55 -12.61 -5.62
C ARG A 226 -1.06 -12.79 -5.37
N ILE A 227 -0.66 -12.65 -4.09
CA ILE A 227 0.74 -12.72 -3.66
C ILE A 227 1.07 -14.08 -3.02
N ASP A 228 2.26 -14.20 -2.42
CA ASP A 228 2.66 -15.41 -1.69
C ASP A 228 1.58 -15.84 -0.68
N GLY A 229 1.37 -17.15 -0.53
CA GLY A 229 0.30 -17.68 0.34
C GLY A 229 -1.10 -17.64 -0.27
N GLY A 230 -1.27 -17.07 -1.47
CA GLY A 230 -2.53 -17.09 -2.22
C GLY A 230 -3.54 -16.02 -1.80
N GLU A 231 -3.14 -15.06 -0.97
CA GLU A 231 -4.00 -13.95 -0.57
C GLU A 231 -4.06 -12.85 -1.64
N TRP A 232 -5.22 -12.21 -1.77
CA TRP A 232 -5.39 -11.02 -2.60
C TRP A 232 -4.82 -9.81 -1.88
N LYS A 233 -3.83 -9.15 -2.47
CA LYS A 233 -3.24 -7.92 -1.97
C LYS A 233 -3.70 -6.73 -2.80
N LEU A 234 -4.27 -5.72 -2.14
CA LEU A 234 -4.55 -4.43 -2.77
C LEU A 234 -3.26 -3.61 -2.89
N ILE A 235 -3.01 -3.07 -4.08
CA ILE A 235 -1.88 -2.19 -4.35
C ILE A 235 -2.32 -1.01 -5.22
N ASP A 236 -1.67 0.13 -5.06
CA ASP A 236 -1.87 1.30 -5.92
C ASP A 236 -0.54 1.77 -6.51
N ALA A 237 -0.24 1.35 -7.74
CA ALA A 237 0.98 1.78 -8.42
C ALA A 237 0.94 3.26 -8.83
N CYS A 238 -0.23 3.87 -8.96
CA CYS A 238 -0.36 5.28 -9.31
C CYS A 238 0.06 6.16 -8.12
N TRP A 239 -0.56 5.97 -6.96
CA TRP A 239 -0.20 6.71 -5.75
C TRP A 239 1.12 6.24 -5.15
N GLY A 240 1.51 4.99 -5.41
CA GLY A 240 2.85 4.47 -5.11
C GLY A 240 3.98 5.14 -5.88
N SER A 241 3.69 5.74 -7.04
CA SER A 241 4.71 6.39 -7.88
C SER A 241 5.01 7.83 -7.49
N GLY A 242 4.10 8.49 -6.76
CA GLY A 242 4.23 9.86 -6.32
C GLY A 242 2.88 10.50 -6.01
N GLN A 243 2.88 11.81 -5.80
CA GLN A 243 1.69 12.57 -5.42
C GLN A 243 1.59 13.92 -6.15
N LEU A 244 0.38 14.43 -6.30
CA LEU A 244 0.14 15.79 -6.79
C LEU A 244 0.32 16.79 -5.65
N GLY A 245 1.07 17.87 -5.89
CA GLY A 245 1.12 19.02 -4.99
C GLY A 245 -0.06 19.96 -5.20
N ASP A 246 -0.25 20.90 -4.26
CA ASP A 246 -1.30 21.93 -4.34
C ASP A 246 -1.16 22.83 -5.58
N ASN A 247 0.08 22.96 -6.08
CA ASN A 247 0.40 23.63 -7.33
C ASN A 247 0.11 22.79 -8.58
N GLN A 248 -0.61 21.67 -8.44
CA GLN A 248 -0.97 20.74 -9.51
C GLN A 248 0.23 20.06 -10.20
N MET A 249 1.43 20.17 -9.62
CA MET A 249 2.62 19.50 -10.14
C MET A 249 2.71 18.07 -9.61
N TYR A 250 3.17 17.16 -10.47
CA TYR A 250 3.48 15.79 -10.06
C TYR A 250 4.84 15.71 -9.38
N ASN A 251 4.83 15.32 -8.11
CA ASN A 251 6.03 15.05 -7.33
C ASN A 251 6.28 13.55 -7.33
N LYS A 252 7.21 13.13 -8.19
CA LYS A 252 7.65 11.74 -8.30
C LYS A 252 8.42 11.34 -7.03
N ASN A 253 7.89 10.36 -6.31
CA ASN A 253 8.51 9.82 -5.10
C ASN A 253 7.93 8.42 -4.86
N LEU A 254 8.77 7.41 -4.72
CA LEU A 254 8.30 6.07 -4.41
C LEU A 254 7.69 6.08 -3.01
N ILE A 255 6.43 5.63 -2.89
CA ILE A 255 5.71 5.50 -1.63
C ILE A 255 5.40 4.01 -1.46
N SER A 256 6.26 3.28 -0.76
CA SER A 256 6.17 1.81 -0.71
C SER A 256 4.97 1.32 0.10
N SER A 257 4.42 2.15 0.98
CA SER A 257 3.21 1.81 1.74
C SER A 257 2.01 1.50 0.84
N TYR A 258 1.92 2.04 -0.38
CA TYR A 258 0.87 1.64 -1.34
C TYR A 258 1.04 0.23 -1.93
N PHE A 259 2.17 -0.42 -1.65
CA PHE A 259 2.38 -1.84 -1.88
C PHE A 259 2.18 -2.65 -0.60
N THR A 260 2.71 -2.16 0.53
CA THR A 260 2.86 -2.96 1.76
C THR A 260 1.74 -2.81 2.80
N MET A 261 0.96 -1.71 2.78
CA MET A 261 -0.09 -1.46 3.78
C MET A 261 -1.12 -2.58 3.80
N SER A 262 -1.77 -2.83 4.94
CA SER A 262 -2.82 -3.87 5.01
C SER A 262 -4.00 -3.53 4.09
N ASN A 263 -4.77 -4.54 3.66
CA ASN A 263 -6.00 -4.29 2.89
C ASN A 263 -7.04 -3.54 3.76
N GLU A 264 -6.96 -3.69 5.08
CA GLU A 264 -7.78 -2.97 6.03
C GLU A 264 -7.53 -1.46 5.98
N GLU A 265 -6.26 -1.05 6.05
CA GLU A 265 -5.83 0.35 5.95
C GLU A 265 -6.06 0.90 4.54
N PHE A 266 -5.80 0.08 3.50
CA PHE A 266 -6.05 0.43 2.12
C PHE A 266 -7.54 0.79 1.91
N GLY A 267 -8.45 0.00 2.49
CA GLY A 267 -9.89 0.21 2.45
C GLY A 267 -10.40 1.46 3.17
N LEU A 268 -9.58 2.11 4.02
CA LEU A 268 -9.92 3.42 4.62
C LEU A 268 -9.72 4.57 3.61
N LYS A 269 -8.89 4.34 2.60
CA LYS A 269 -8.54 5.32 1.56
C LYS A 269 -9.10 4.96 0.17
N HIS A 270 -9.48 3.71 -0.05
CA HIS A 270 -9.98 3.20 -1.33
C HIS A 270 -11.29 2.43 -1.16
N PHE A 271 -12.35 2.90 -1.82
CA PHE A 271 -13.65 2.27 -1.84
C PHE A 271 -13.93 1.65 -3.21
N PRO A 272 -13.92 0.32 -3.36
CA PRO A 272 -14.13 -0.33 -4.65
C PRO A 272 -15.59 -0.18 -5.12
N ALA A 273 -15.80 0.02 -6.43
CA ALA A 273 -17.11 0.01 -7.04
C ALA A 273 -17.81 -1.36 -6.90
N ASN A 274 -17.03 -2.44 -7.05
CA ASN A 274 -17.48 -3.78 -6.69
C ASN A 274 -17.06 -4.09 -5.24
N LYS A 275 -18.05 -4.20 -4.34
CA LYS A 275 -17.83 -4.49 -2.93
C LYS A 275 -17.10 -5.81 -2.66
N SER A 276 -17.12 -6.78 -3.57
CA SER A 276 -16.34 -8.02 -3.40
C SER A 276 -14.82 -7.79 -3.52
N HIS A 277 -14.38 -6.62 -4.01
CA HIS A 277 -12.97 -6.28 -4.19
C HIS A 277 -12.34 -5.54 -3.00
N PHE A 278 -12.99 -5.53 -1.83
CA PHE A 278 -12.35 -5.04 -0.61
C PHE A 278 -11.19 -5.94 -0.16
N PHE A 279 -11.28 -7.25 -0.40
CA PHE A 279 -10.26 -8.26 -0.05
C PHE A 279 -9.70 -8.13 1.37
N ARG A 280 -10.49 -7.60 2.31
CA ARG A 280 -10.07 -7.45 3.70
C ARG A 280 -10.02 -8.83 4.37
N LYS A 281 -8.98 -9.04 5.18
CA LYS A 281 -8.78 -10.24 5.99
C LYS A 281 -9.86 -10.39 7.05
N ASP A 282 -10.34 -9.27 7.58
CA ASP A 282 -11.48 -9.25 8.52
C ASP A 282 -12.85 -9.54 7.86
N ARG A 283 -12.88 -9.71 6.53
CA ARG A 283 -14.08 -9.95 5.70
C ARG A 283 -15.17 -8.89 5.83
N ARG A 284 -14.88 -7.74 6.44
CA ARG A 284 -15.83 -6.63 6.48
C ARG A 284 -15.94 -6.02 5.09
N VAL A 285 -17.16 -5.62 4.76
CA VAL A 285 -17.45 -4.81 3.58
C VAL A 285 -17.93 -3.48 4.10
N LEU A 286 -17.11 -2.43 3.96
CA LEU A 286 -17.47 -1.12 4.45
C LEU A 286 -18.65 -0.57 3.65
N THR A 287 -19.59 0.06 4.36
CA THR A 287 -20.58 0.93 3.75
C THR A 287 -19.92 2.21 3.24
N TRP A 288 -20.59 2.91 2.32
CA TRP A 288 -20.10 4.21 1.84
C TRP A 288 -19.94 5.20 2.99
N GLU A 289 -20.87 5.18 3.94
CA GLU A 289 -20.86 6.06 5.11
C GLU A 289 -19.68 5.76 6.05
N GLU A 290 -19.48 4.49 6.44
CA GLU A 290 -18.30 4.08 7.24
C GLU A 290 -16.98 4.48 6.56
N TYR A 291 -16.90 4.29 5.23
CA TYR A 291 -15.75 4.69 4.44
C TYR A 291 -15.56 6.22 4.44
N PHE A 292 -16.61 6.99 4.12
CA PHE A 292 -16.49 8.43 3.88
C PHE A 292 -16.26 9.20 5.18
N ILE A 293 -17.04 8.90 6.23
CA ILE A 293 -16.89 9.48 7.57
C ILE A 293 -15.57 9.03 8.19
N GLY A 294 -15.23 7.75 8.06
CA GLY A 294 -14.07 7.16 8.72
C GLY A 294 -14.22 7.08 10.24
N ASN A 295 -13.16 6.66 10.92
CA ASN A 295 -13.19 6.39 12.37
C ASN A 295 -12.68 7.55 13.23
N LEU A 296 -12.22 8.65 12.60
CA LEU A 296 -11.42 9.69 13.28
C LEU A 296 -12.25 10.80 13.91
N GLY A 297 -13.56 10.89 13.64
CA GLY A 297 -14.44 11.90 14.23
C GLY A 297 -14.06 13.37 13.93
N GLY A 298 -13.23 13.59 12.92
CA GLY A 298 -12.69 14.90 12.53
C GLY A 298 -11.66 14.77 11.39
N GLU A 299 -11.08 15.90 10.99
CA GLU A 299 -10.03 15.92 9.96
C GLU A 299 -8.80 15.12 10.42
N PRO A 300 -8.21 14.27 9.56
CA PRO A 300 -7.05 13.46 9.91
C PRO A 300 -5.80 14.34 10.10
N LEU A 301 -4.90 13.88 10.98
CA LEU A 301 -3.59 14.48 11.20
C LEU A 301 -2.87 14.78 9.88
N GLN A 302 -2.30 15.98 9.77
CA GLN A 302 -1.40 16.31 8.66
C GLN A 302 -0.08 15.58 8.84
N ILE A 303 0.29 14.76 7.85
CA ILE A 303 1.51 13.96 7.85
C ILE A 303 2.34 14.32 6.62
N PHE A 304 3.64 14.51 6.82
CA PHE A 304 4.55 14.97 5.78
C PHE A 304 5.32 13.79 5.18
N GLY A 305 5.16 13.60 3.86
CA GLY A 305 5.83 12.51 3.14
C GLY A 305 5.39 11.11 3.59
N SER A 306 6.21 10.11 3.29
CA SER A 306 6.02 8.72 3.72
C SER A 306 6.81 8.50 5.02
N VAL A 307 6.12 8.51 6.16
CA VAL A 307 6.74 8.33 7.48
C VAL A 307 7.19 6.88 7.70
N GLU A 308 6.50 5.93 7.06
CA GLU A 308 6.90 4.54 6.97
C GLU A 308 8.27 4.40 6.30
N ASP A 309 8.41 4.95 5.08
CA ASP A 309 9.63 4.76 4.28
C ASP A 309 10.82 5.55 4.84
N ARG A 310 10.58 6.76 5.38
CA ARG A 310 11.65 7.65 5.86
C ARG A 310 12.09 7.35 7.29
N HIS A 311 11.15 6.95 8.14
CA HIS A 311 11.35 6.89 9.59
C HIS A 311 11.02 5.52 10.19
N GLY A 312 10.43 4.58 9.45
CA GLY A 312 10.01 3.28 10.00
C GLY A 312 8.88 3.41 11.02
N ILE A 313 8.05 4.45 10.91
CA ILE A 313 6.95 4.77 11.83
C ILE A 313 5.63 4.30 11.22
N SER A 314 4.76 3.71 12.03
CA SER A 314 3.37 3.43 11.61
C SER A 314 2.56 4.73 11.59
N GLN A 315 2.10 5.17 10.41
CA GLN A 315 1.24 6.35 10.26
C GLN A 315 -0.02 6.26 11.13
N THR A 316 -0.61 5.07 11.25
CA THR A 316 -1.86 4.83 11.99
C THR A 316 -1.66 4.81 13.51
N SER A 317 -0.42 4.75 13.99
CA SER A 317 -0.09 4.76 15.41
C SER A 317 0.11 6.17 16.00
N ILE A 318 0.19 7.20 15.16
CA ILE A 318 0.45 8.57 15.62
C ILE A 318 -0.79 9.11 16.32
N THR A 319 -0.66 9.47 17.59
CA THR A 319 -1.72 10.11 18.36
C THR A 319 -1.27 11.44 18.96
N PRO A 320 -2.14 12.47 19.02
CA PRO A 320 -3.56 12.45 18.60
C PRO A 320 -3.75 12.29 17.08
N PRO A 321 -4.73 11.50 16.61
CA PRO A 321 -4.85 11.18 15.19
C PRO A 321 -5.65 12.21 14.38
N GLN A 322 -6.30 13.17 15.04
CA GLN A 322 -6.98 14.30 14.40
C GLN A 322 -6.03 15.47 14.19
N LYS A 323 -6.30 16.28 13.15
CA LYS A 323 -5.57 17.51 12.83
C LYS A 323 -5.66 18.56 13.94
N TYR A 324 -6.80 18.61 14.63
CA TYR A 324 -7.13 19.69 15.57
C TYR A 324 -6.97 19.25 17.02
N ILE A 325 -6.30 20.08 17.82
CA ILE A 325 -6.16 19.92 19.27
C ILE A 325 -6.71 21.18 19.95
N GLN A 326 -7.57 21.00 20.96
CA GLN A 326 -8.14 22.11 21.73
C GLN A 326 -7.05 22.76 22.58
N ALA A 327 -6.75 24.03 22.30
CA ALA A 327 -5.86 24.81 23.14
C ALA A 327 -6.57 25.29 24.40
N SER A 328 -5.84 25.31 25.52
CA SER A 328 -6.37 25.86 26.76
C SER A 328 -5.24 26.37 27.65
N SER A 329 -5.10 27.69 27.73
CA SER A 329 -4.07 28.35 28.56
C SER A 329 -4.28 28.15 30.07
N ALA A 330 -5.49 27.75 30.48
CA ALA A 330 -5.83 27.44 31.86
C ALA A 330 -5.76 25.94 32.20
N SER A 331 -5.67 25.06 31.20
CA SER A 331 -5.68 23.61 31.43
C SER A 331 -4.35 23.11 31.96
N ASN A 332 -4.39 22.35 33.05
CA ASN A 332 -3.24 21.57 33.55
C ASN A 332 -3.32 20.10 33.13
N GLU A 333 -4.25 19.74 32.23
CA GLU A 333 -4.33 18.39 31.69
C GLU A 333 -3.05 18.05 30.92
N ILE A 334 -2.66 16.78 31.01
CA ILE A 334 -1.52 16.24 30.28
C ILE A 334 -2.05 15.57 29.02
N MET A 335 -1.52 15.98 27.87
CA MET A 335 -1.75 15.35 26.59
C MET A 335 -0.54 14.51 26.22
N ARG A 336 -0.79 13.23 25.89
CA ARG A 336 0.23 12.33 25.37
C ARG A 336 0.27 12.37 23.86
N PHE A 337 1.45 12.64 23.33
CA PHE A 337 1.82 12.35 21.96
C PHE A 337 2.55 11.02 21.94
N GLN A 338 2.16 10.11 21.05
CA GLN A 338 2.83 8.82 20.92
C GLN A 338 2.75 8.29 19.50
N LEU A 339 3.68 7.42 19.15
CA LEU A 339 3.77 6.72 17.89
C LEU A 339 4.63 5.47 18.06
N SER A 340 4.50 4.52 17.14
CA SER A 340 5.23 3.25 17.17
C SER A 340 5.98 2.97 15.89
N LYS A 341 6.91 2.02 15.96
CA LYS A 341 7.46 1.36 14.77
C LYS A 341 6.35 0.87 13.85
N ILE A 342 6.68 0.76 12.57
CA ILE A 342 5.76 0.25 11.54
C ILE A 342 5.26 -1.18 11.82
N CYS A 343 6.08 -2.01 12.48
CA CYS A 343 5.67 -3.29 13.05
C CYS A 343 6.68 -3.77 14.10
N GLU A 344 6.31 -4.79 14.89
CA GLU A 344 7.14 -5.39 15.95
C GLU A 344 8.46 -5.98 15.44
N HIS A 345 8.47 -6.45 14.19
CA HIS A 345 9.65 -7.07 13.57
C HIS A 345 10.63 -6.07 12.98
N PHE A 346 10.24 -4.78 12.89
CA PHE A 346 11.00 -3.77 12.16
C PHE A 346 12.30 -3.43 12.90
N ASP A 347 13.40 -3.65 12.19
CA ASP A 347 14.74 -3.30 12.64
C ASP A 347 15.28 -2.15 11.77
N PHE A 348 15.66 -1.03 12.39
CA PHE A 348 16.02 0.17 11.63
C PHE A 348 17.29 0.03 10.79
N GLU A 349 18.24 -0.79 11.23
CA GLU A 349 19.52 -0.97 10.54
C GLU A 349 19.41 -1.99 9.40
N ARG A 350 18.59 -3.03 9.60
CA ARG A 350 18.35 -4.06 8.57
C ARG A 350 17.27 -3.66 7.57
N ASN A 351 16.19 -3.04 8.03
CA ASN A 351 15.01 -2.73 7.21
C ASN A 351 14.93 -1.26 6.79
N GLY A 352 15.56 -0.34 7.54
CA GLY A 352 15.55 1.10 7.28
C GLY A 352 16.89 1.63 6.79
N ALA A 353 17.07 2.95 6.90
CA ALA A 353 18.29 3.66 6.51
C ALA A 353 19.31 3.80 7.66
N GLY A 354 19.23 2.95 8.69
CA GLY A 354 20.01 3.05 9.92
C GLY A 354 19.18 3.48 11.12
N LYS A 355 19.82 3.61 12.29
CA LYS A 355 19.18 3.97 13.58
C LYS A 355 18.18 5.12 13.45
N PRO A 356 17.12 5.18 14.28
CA PRO A 356 16.11 6.22 14.16
C PRO A 356 16.68 7.60 14.50
N TYR A 357 16.08 8.65 13.95
CA TYR A 357 16.36 10.02 14.37
C TYR A 357 15.73 10.31 15.74
N CYS A 358 16.31 11.26 16.48
CA CYS A 358 15.62 11.85 17.63
C CYS A 358 14.39 12.63 17.12
N LEU A 359 13.23 12.36 17.72
CA LEU A 359 11.99 13.07 17.41
C LEU A 359 11.73 14.17 18.42
N VAL A 360 11.27 15.32 17.96
CA VAL A 360 10.98 16.49 18.80
C VAL A 360 9.62 17.09 18.43
N LEU A 361 8.85 17.51 19.43
CA LEU A 361 7.62 18.28 19.23
C LEU A 361 7.93 19.77 19.40
N LYS A 362 7.68 20.55 18.34
CA LYS A 362 7.69 22.01 18.41
C LYS A 362 6.37 22.51 18.98
N ILE A 363 6.43 23.24 20.09
CA ILE A 363 5.30 23.86 20.79
C ILE A 363 5.51 25.38 20.94
N GLY A 364 4.45 26.14 21.21
CA GLY A 364 4.50 27.61 21.32
C GLY A 364 4.58 28.17 22.75
N GLY A 365 4.45 27.33 23.80
CA GLY A 365 4.42 27.77 25.19
C GLY A 365 3.08 28.39 25.62
N VAL A 366 2.96 28.76 26.90
CA VAL A 366 1.70 29.18 27.55
C VAL A 366 0.98 30.34 26.86
N ASP A 367 1.71 31.32 26.37
CA ASP A 367 1.18 32.51 25.69
C ASP A 367 1.42 32.48 24.17
N GLY A 368 1.96 31.38 23.64
CA GLY A 368 2.30 31.21 22.23
C GLY A 368 3.52 32.00 21.76
N ARG A 369 4.29 32.63 22.67
CA ARG A 369 5.42 33.51 22.31
C ARG A 369 6.79 32.90 22.54
N LYS A 370 6.84 31.68 23.10
CA LYS A 370 8.09 31.01 23.45
C LYS A 370 8.10 29.62 22.84
N ASP A 371 8.55 29.56 21.60
CA ASP A 371 8.78 28.30 20.91
C ASP A 371 9.73 27.41 21.72
N ASP A 372 9.37 26.15 21.86
CA ASP A 372 10.24 25.12 22.40
C ASP A 372 10.15 23.83 21.58
N MET A 373 11.21 23.04 21.61
CA MET A 373 11.27 21.73 20.95
C MET A 373 11.58 20.66 21.99
N ILE A 374 10.58 19.84 22.31
CA ILE A 374 10.69 18.85 23.38
C ILE A 374 10.94 17.47 22.76
N PRO A 375 12.03 16.77 23.14
CA PRO A 375 12.33 15.45 22.61
C PRO A 375 11.42 14.37 23.19
N PHE A 376 11.05 13.41 22.34
CA PHE A 376 10.32 12.21 22.74
C PHE A 376 11.23 11.24 23.49
N GLU A 377 10.64 10.50 24.43
CA GLU A 377 11.22 9.27 24.93
C GLU A 377 11.15 8.18 23.85
N PHE A 378 12.04 7.18 23.92
CA PHE A 378 12.03 6.04 23.01
C PHE A 378 12.51 4.77 23.71
N ASP A 379 11.70 3.71 23.72
CA ASP A 379 12.02 2.42 24.37
C ASP A 379 12.52 1.34 23.39
N GLY A 380 12.69 1.68 22.12
CA GLY A 380 12.99 0.71 21.08
C GLY A 380 11.77 0.25 20.28
N TYR A 381 10.54 0.65 20.63
CA TYR A 381 9.34 0.42 19.82
C TYR A 381 8.40 1.63 19.80
N TRP A 382 8.11 2.20 20.97
CA TRP A 382 7.27 3.38 21.16
C TRP A 382 8.12 4.63 21.31
N TRP A 383 7.68 5.70 20.67
CA TRP A 383 8.01 7.06 21.08
C TRP A 383 6.82 7.65 21.84
N TRP A 384 7.09 8.36 22.93
CA TRP A 384 6.06 9.10 23.65
C TRP A 384 6.58 10.41 24.25
N LEU A 385 5.67 11.36 24.41
CA LEU A 385 5.92 12.64 25.03
C LEU A 385 4.64 13.13 25.71
N ASP A 386 4.75 13.47 26.98
CA ASP A 386 3.67 14.04 27.78
C ASP A 386 3.88 15.55 27.92
N VAL A 387 2.92 16.35 27.44
CA VAL A 387 2.98 17.83 27.49
C VAL A 387 1.70 18.35 28.15
N LYS A 388 1.80 19.38 28.99
CA LYS A 388 0.59 20.04 29.50
C LYS A 388 -0.09 20.78 28.36
N VAL A 389 -1.41 20.69 28.28
CA VAL A 389 -2.20 21.34 27.21
C VAL A 389 -1.91 22.84 27.12
N LYS A 390 -1.78 23.52 28.26
CA LYS A 390 -1.41 24.95 28.28
C LYS A 390 -0.06 25.26 27.65
N ASP A 391 0.89 24.33 27.64
CA ASP A 391 2.24 24.59 27.13
C ASP A 391 2.31 24.43 25.59
N LEU A 392 1.28 23.85 24.95
CA LEU A 392 1.27 23.59 23.51
C LEU A 392 1.31 24.87 22.67
N GLY A 393 0.69 25.94 23.16
CA GLY A 393 0.50 27.17 22.40
C GLY A 393 -0.90 27.74 22.56
N THR A 394 -1.26 28.65 21.66
CA THR A 394 -2.54 29.35 21.62
C THR A 394 -3.32 29.03 20.35
N ARG A 395 -4.63 29.29 20.37
CA ARG A 395 -5.52 29.08 19.23
C ARG A 395 -4.98 29.75 17.96
N GLY A 396 -4.99 29.00 16.86
CA GLY A 396 -4.48 29.43 15.55
C GLY A 396 -3.01 29.12 15.29
N GLN A 397 -2.27 28.61 16.28
CA GLN A 397 -0.90 28.15 16.08
C GLN A 397 -0.84 26.70 15.59
N THR A 398 0.29 26.34 14.98
CA THR A 398 0.61 24.98 14.56
C THR A 398 1.69 24.41 15.47
N ILE A 399 1.45 23.20 15.99
CA ILE A 399 2.50 22.40 16.63
C ILE A 399 2.96 21.32 15.66
N SER A 400 4.25 21.02 15.64
CA SER A 400 4.84 20.17 14.61
C SER A 400 5.78 19.13 15.19
N LEU A 401 5.62 17.88 14.77
CA LEU A 401 6.56 16.80 15.03
C LEU A 401 7.67 16.86 13.97
N TYR A 402 8.92 16.92 14.43
CA TYR A 402 10.11 16.92 13.60
C TYR A 402 11.03 15.74 13.91
N ALA A 403 11.72 15.24 12.89
CA ALA A 403 12.92 14.44 13.05
C ALA A 403 14.14 15.37 12.98
N VAL A 404 15.06 15.25 13.95
CA VAL A 404 16.36 15.95 13.91
C VAL A 404 17.25 15.18 12.93
N THR A 405 17.51 15.75 11.75
CA THR A 405 18.16 15.02 10.65
C THR A 405 19.66 15.27 10.55
N VAL A 406 20.09 16.49 10.87
CA VAL A 406 21.51 16.89 10.80
C VAL A 406 21.88 17.65 12.06
N VAL A 407 23.06 17.37 12.62
CA VAL A 407 23.67 18.17 13.69
C VAL A 407 25.12 18.45 13.36
N ASN A 408 25.51 19.72 13.32
CA ASN A 408 26.85 20.17 12.91
C ASN A 408 27.30 19.64 11.53
N GLY A 409 26.35 19.51 10.59
CA GLY A 409 26.63 19.03 9.23
C GLY A 409 26.71 17.51 9.08
N GLU A 410 26.55 16.74 10.16
CA GLU A 410 26.54 15.28 10.13
C GLU A 410 25.13 14.72 10.34
N ASP A 411 24.85 13.55 9.73
CA ASP A 411 23.58 12.84 9.91
C ASP A 411 23.37 12.49 11.40
N ALA A 412 22.16 12.77 11.89
CA ALA A 412 21.82 12.68 13.30
C ALA A 412 21.17 11.34 13.72
N ARG A 413 21.24 10.29 12.89
CA ARG A 413 20.69 8.97 13.24
C ARG A 413 21.36 8.39 14.48
N GLY A 414 20.54 7.82 15.37
CA GLY A 414 21.00 7.26 16.63
C GLY A 414 21.25 8.30 17.73
N MET A 415 20.99 9.59 17.48
CA MET A 415 20.99 10.62 18.51
C MET A 415 19.94 10.31 19.57
N THR A 416 20.35 10.28 20.84
CA THR A 416 19.42 10.08 21.96
C THR A 416 18.77 11.40 22.38
N LYS A 417 17.68 11.32 23.14
CA LYS A 417 17.08 12.47 23.82
C LYS A 417 18.11 13.27 24.63
N ARG A 418 18.97 12.58 25.38
CA ARG A 418 20.01 13.20 26.22
C ARG A 418 21.04 13.97 25.37
N ASP A 419 21.44 13.40 24.24
CA ASP A 419 22.36 14.06 23.31
C ASP A 419 21.73 15.32 22.70
N TYR A 420 20.45 15.23 22.30
CA TYR A 420 19.71 16.37 21.81
C TYR A 420 19.63 17.49 22.85
N GLU A 421 19.26 17.17 24.09
CA GLU A 421 19.15 18.15 25.18
C GLU A 421 20.49 18.84 25.47
N GLY A 422 21.61 18.13 25.41
CA GLY A 422 22.94 18.72 25.59
C GLY A 422 23.39 19.64 24.44
N LYS A 423 22.88 19.41 23.23
CA LYS A 423 23.25 20.16 22.01
C LYS A 423 22.26 21.28 21.66
N LYS A 424 21.02 21.21 22.16
CA LYS A 424 19.96 22.18 21.89
C LYS A 424 20.40 23.60 22.30
N GLY A 425 20.30 24.54 21.36
CA GLY A 425 20.74 25.93 21.54
C GLY A 425 22.25 26.17 21.40
N ASN A 426 23.06 25.11 21.29
CA ASN A 426 24.53 25.19 21.23
C ASN A 426 25.11 24.70 19.89
N CYS A 427 24.31 24.07 19.03
CA CYS A 427 24.74 23.47 17.76
C CYS A 427 23.77 23.85 16.63
N GLY A 428 24.27 23.90 15.40
CA GLY A 428 23.43 24.00 14.21
C GLY A 428 22.70 22.68 13.97
N MET A 429 21.39 22.74 13.75
CA MET A 429 20.54 21.56 13.51
C MET A 429 19.62 21.76 12.32
N GLU A 430 19.41 20.71 11.53
CA GLU A 430 18.37 20.65 10.51
C GLU A 430 17.28 19.66 10.89
N PHE A 431 16.06 19.95 10.44
CA PHE A 431 14.86 19.22 10.83
C PHE A 431 14.03 18.84 9.61
N ALA A 432 13.50 17.63 9.62
CA ALA A 432 12.48 17.19 8.66
C ALA A 432 11.11 17.12 9.35
N GLY A 433 10.09 17.73 8.75
CA GLY A 433 8.72 17.62 9.24
C GLY A 433 8.20 16.19 9.12
N VAL A 434 7.50 15.72 10.16
CA VAL A 434 6.88 14.38 10.22
C VAL A 434 5.36 14.51 10.26
N ALA A 435 4.83 15.33 11.16
CA ALA A 435 3.40 15.61 11.28
C ALA A 435 3.14 17.00 11.87
N ALA A 436 1.93 17.53 11.70
CA ALA A 436 1.52 18.82 12.28
C ALA A 436 0.06 18.82 12.73
N TRP A 437 -0.19 19.46 13.87
CA TRP A 437 -1.52 19.72 14.41
C TRP A 437 -1.79 21.23 14.42
N GLU A 438 -3.05 21.60 14.23
CA GLU A 438 -3.55 22.96 14.43
C GLU A 438 -4.23 23.08 15.80
N LEU A 439 -3.87 24.12 16.54
CA LEU A 439 -4.51 24.44 17.80
C LEU A 439 -5.80 25.21 17.56
N ASN A 440 -6.94 24.66 17.99
CA ASN A 440 -8.24 25.31 17.90
C ASN A 440 -8.74 25.85 19.24
#